data_AF-A0A7S1AS37-F1
#
_entry.id   AF-A0A7S1AS37-F1
#
_cell.length_a   1.000
_cell.length_b   1.000
_cell.length_c   1.000
_cell.angle_alpha   90.00
_cell.angle_beta   90.00
_cell.angle_gamma   90.00
#
_symmetry.space_group_name_H-M   'P 1'
#
loop_
_entity.id
_entity.type
_entity.pdbx_description
1 polymer ?
#
loop_
_entity_poly.entity_id
_entity_poly.type
_entity_poly.pdbx_seq_one_letter_code
_entity_poly.pdbx_strand_id
1 'polypeptide(L)'
;RRLCHLQFLVVGRRTISRQTYDSMFKRSLEDREGFWGHAAKDLVWTKPYERVLETLAPPFYRWFPGGGINMCYNALDRHVHAGHGDRRALVYDSPVSDQKRIFTYSELQE
;
A
#
# COMPACT_ATOMS: atom_id res chain seq x y z
N ARG A 1 27.18 -15.88 -27.74
CA ARG A 1 27.83 -15.77 -26.41
C ARG A 1 27.76 -14.32 -25.93
N ARG A 2 26.76 -13.98 -25.12
CA ARG A 2 26.73 -12.84 -24.18
C ARG A 2 25.48 -13.05 -23.31
N LEU A 3 25.66 -13.81 -22.24
CA LEU A 3 24.67 -13.99 -21.18
C LEU A 3 24.63 -12.68 -20.40
N CYS A 4 23.53 -11.93 -20.53
CA CYS A 4 23.30 -10.74 -19.73
C CYS A 4 22.85 -11.20 -18.34
N HIS A 5 23.80 -11.27 -17.42
CA HIS A 5 23.58 -11.56 -16.01
C HIS A 5 22.88 -10.34 -15.38
N LEU A 6 21.55 -10.28 -15.47
CA LEU A 6 20.74 -9.39 -14.63
C LEU A 6 20.73 -9.99 -13.22
N GLN A 7 21.69 -9.53 -12.41
CA GLN A 7 21.70 -9.76 -10.98
C GLN A 7 20.52 -8.97 -10.39
N PHE A 8 19.37 -9.64 -10.28
CA PHE A 8 18.24 -9.15 -9.50
C PHE A 8 18.74 -8.89 -8.07
N LEU A 9 18.89 -7.61 -7.72
CA LEU A 9 18.98 -7.15 -6.35
C LEU A 9 17.64 -7.48 -5.68
N VAL A 10 17.55 -8.66 -5.07
CA VAL A 10 16.48 -9.02 -4.14
C VAL A 10 16.64 -8.12 -2.92
N VAL A 11 15.95 -6.98 -2.92
CA VAL A 11 15.76 -6.17 -1.72
C VAL A 11 15.05 -7.05 -0.69
N GLY A 12 15.73 -7.29 0.44
CA GLY A 12 15.31 -8.04 1.64
C GLY A 12 13.94 -8.73 1.59
N ARG A 13 13.92 -10.00 1.21
CA ARG A 13 12.72 -10.85 1.31
C ARG A 13 12.41 -11.10 2.79
N ARG A 14 11.48 -10.34 3.38
CA ARG A 14 10.86 -10.71 4.67
C ARG A 14 9.98 -11.94 4.42
N THR A 15 10.52 -13.13 4.58
CA THR A 15 9.72 -14.37 4.49
C THR A 15 8.90 -14.50 5.77
N ILE A 16 7.59 -14.20 5.70
CA ILE A 16 6.66 -14.44 6.81
C ILE A 16 6.51 -15.96 6.95
N SER A 17 6.66 -16.50 8.18
CA SER A 17 6.47 -17.93 8.43
C SER A 17 4.99 -18.31 8.26
N ARG A 18 4.71 -19.58 7.90
CA ARG A 18 3.33 -20.05 7.77
C ARG A 18 2.53 -19.86 9.06
N GLN A 19 3.15 -20.15 10.21
CA GLN A 19 2.55 -19.96 11.52
C GLN A 19 2.18 -18.49 11.78
N THR A 20 3.08 -17.56 11.43
CA THR A 20 2.81 -16.12 11.55
C THR A 20 1.64 -15.70 10.66
N TYR A 21 1.62 -16.12 9.41
CA TYR A 21 0.51 -15.84 8.49
C TYR A 21 -0.82 -16.38 9.03
N ASP A 22 -0.86 -17.66 9.44
CA ASP A 22 -2.09 -18.29 9.94
C ASP A 22 -2.62 -17.55 11.18
N SER A 23 -1.73 -17.09 12.07
CA SER A 23 -2.11 -16.31 13.24
C SER A 23 -2.68 -14.93 12.89
N MET A 24 -2.10 -14.23 11.91
CA MET A 24 -2.60 -12.93 11.44
C MET A 24 -3.94 -13.09 10.73
N PHE A 25 -4.10 -14.14 9.92
CA PHE A 25 -5.34 -14.43 9.23
C PHE A 25 -6.47 -14.76 10.21
N LYS A 26 -6.19 -15.59 11.22
CA LYS A 26 -7.16 -15.87 12.28
C LYS A 26 -7.59 -14.60 13.00
N ARG A 27 -6.63 -13.75 13.37
CA ARG A 27 -6.92 -12.47 14.04
C ARG A 27 -7.73 -11.51 13.18
N SER A 28 -7.50 -11.43 11.88
CA SER A 28 -8.25 -10.53 10.98
C SER A 28 -9.73 -10.89 10.86
N LEU A 29 -10.09 -12.15 11.16
CA LEU A 29 -11.46 -12.64 11.19
C LEU A 29 -12.10 -12.55 12.58
N GLU A 30 -11.37 -12.87 13.64
CA GLU A 30 -11.90 -12.90 15.01
C GLU A 30 -11.96 -11.51 15.65
N ASP A 31 -10.96 -10.67 15.40
CA ASP A 31 -10.83 -9.30 15.90
C ASP A 31 -10.75 -8.31 14.72
N ARG A 32 -11.87 -8.17 14.00
CA ARG A 32 -11.93 -7.34 12.78
C ARG A 32 -11.58 -5.89 13.07
N GLU A 33 -12.20 -5.29 14.09
CA GLU A 33 -12.00 -3.87 14.39
C GLU A 33 -10.59 -3.59 14.92
N GLY A 34 -10.05 -4.45 15.79
CA GLY A 34 -8.69 -4.28 16.30
C GLY A 34 -7.62 -4.53 15.24
N PHE A 35 -7.79 -5.56 14.40
CA PHE A 35 -6.84 -5.86 13.33
C PHE A 35 -6.83 -4.78 12.25
N TRP A 36 -7.99 -4.48 11.67
CA TRP A 36 -8.08 -3.51 10.57
C TRP A 36 -7.95 -2.06 11.06
N GLY A 37 -8.37 -1.77 12.29
CA GLY A 37 -8.11 -0.48 12.91
C GLY A 37 -6.63 -0.23 13.17
N HIS A 38 -5.84 -1.27 13.44
CA HIS A 38 -4.39 -1.15 13.52
C HIS A 38 -3.77 -0.86 12.14
N ALA A 39 -4.15 -1.61 11.11
CA ALA A 39 -3.68 -1.39 9.74
C ALA A 39 -4.06 0.01 9.20
N ALA A 40 -5.24 0.51 9.56
CA ALA A 40 -5.70 1.84 9.14
C ALA A 40 -4.84 3.00 9.66
N LYS A 41 -4.04 2.79 10.72
CA LYS A 41 -3.12 3.81 11.25
C LYS A 41 -1.96 4.12 10.31
N ASP A 42 -1.65 3.21 9.39
CA ASP A 42 -0.59 3.40 8.40
C ASP A 42 -1.04 4.30 7.23
N LEU A 43 -2.31 4.69 7.20
CA LEU A 43 -2.89 5.60 6.21
C LEU A 43 -3.03 7.01 6.78
N VAL A 44 -2.88 8.00 5.91
CA VAL A 44 -3.18 9.39 6.22
C VAL A 44 -4.65 9.66 5.91
N TRP A 45 -5.40 9.97 6.95
CA TRP A 45 -6.82 10.33 6.89
C TRP A 45 -6.96 11.84 6.86
N THR A 46 -7.69 12.36 5.88
CA THR A 46 -8.03 13.80 5.83
C THR A 46 -9.14 14.13 6.82
N LYS A 47 -10.03 13.18 7.10
CA LYS A 47 -11.01 13.23 8.17
C LYS A 47 -10.99 11.90 8.93
N PRO A 48 -10.87 11.91 10.27
CA PRO A 48 -10.88 10.68 11.06
C PRO A 48 -12.23 9.96 10.89
N TYR A 49 -12.18 8.62 10.85
CA TYR A 49 -13.37 7.77 10.85
C TYR A 49 -13.93 7.61 12.27
N GLU A 50 -15.22 7.33 12.36
CA GLU A 50 -15.93 7.20 13.65
C GLU A 50 -15.77 5.80 14.26
N ARG A 51 -15.69 4.78 13.40
CA ARG A 51 -15.60 3.37 13.77
C ARG A 51 -14.89 2.59 12.66
N VAL A 52 -14.34 1.42 12.96
CA VAL A 52 -13.63 0.60 11.96
C VAL A 52 -14.63 -0.15 11.10
N LEU A 53 -15.62 -0.81 11.72
CA LEU A 53 -16.62 -1.59 11.02
C LEU A 53 -18.03 -1.28 11.54
N GLU A 54 -18.93 -0.99 10.62
CA GLU A 54 -20.35 -0.84 10.87
C GLU A 54 -21.15 -2.06 10.39
N THR A 55 -21.82 -2.71 11.35
CA THR A 55 -22.61 -3.93 11.16
C THR A 55 -24.10 -3.73 11.47
N LEU A 56 -24.55 -2.47 11.63
CA LEU A 56 -25.88 -2.16 12.16
C LEU A 56 -27.03 -2.53 11.22
N ALA A 57 -26.78 -2.72 9.92
CA ALA A 57 -27.82 -3.06 8.94
C ALA A 57 -27.34 -4.11 7.92
N PRO A 58 -27.20 -5.39 8.30
CA PRO A 58 -26.93 -6.46 7.33
C PRO A 58 -27.99 -6.46 6.21
N PRO A 59 -27.61 -6.66 4.92
CA PRO A 59 -26.31 -7.11 4.42
C PRO A 59 -25.29 -5.97 4.17
N PHE A 60 -25.61 -4.72 4.53
CA PHE A 60 -24.76 -3.57 4.25
C PHE A 60 -23.76 -3.32 5.37
N TYR A 61 -22.53 -3.77 5.14
CA TYR A 61 -21.38 -3.48 5.99
C TYR A 61 -20.65 -2.25 5.49
N ARG A 62 -20.28 -1.34 6.39
CA ARG A 62 -19.49 -0.15 6.04
C ARG A 62 -18.19 -0.15 6.80
N TRP A 63 -17.08 0.00 6.09
CA TRP A 63 -15.75 0.17 6.68
C TRP A 63 -15.43 1.65 6.82
N PHE A 64 -14.89 2.04 7.97
CA PHE A 64 -14.44 3.40 8.26
C PHE A 64 -15.48 4.52 7.96
N PRO A 65 -16.76 4.37 8.37
CA PRO A 65 -17.77 5.39 8.11
C PRO A 65 -17.37 6.73 8.74
N GLY A 66 -17.77 7.81 8.06
CA GLY A 66 -17.40 9.19 8.42
C GLY A 66 -15.97 9.57 8.05
N GLY A 67 -15.10 8.61 7.74
CA GLY A 67 -13.71 8.80 7.37
C GLY A 67 -13.54 9.40 5.97
N GLY A 68 -12.59 10.33 5.85
CA GLY A 68 -12.16 10.91 4.59
C GLY A 68 -10.73 10.52 4.29
N ILE A 69 -10.46 10.04 3.08
CA ILE A 69 -9.13 9.69 2.61
C ILE A 69 -8.94 10.15 1.15
N ASN A 70 -7.72 10.54 0.82
CA ASN A 70 -7.30 10.77 -0.56
C ASN A 70 -6.30 9.68 -0.96
N MET A 71 -6.62 8.95 -2.03
CA MET A 71 -5.78 7.85 -2.53
C MET A 71 -4.48 8.37 -3.14
N CYS A 72 -4.52 9.45 -3.94
CA CYS A 72 -3.32 10.06 -4.52
C CYS A 72 -2.36 10.51 -3.42
N TYR A 73 -2.87 11.18 -2.37
CA TYR A 73 -2.05 11.62 -1.25
C TYR A 73 -1.32 10.46 -0.55
N ASN A 74 -2.03 9.36 -0.31
CA ASN A 74 -1.45 8.17 0.32
C ASN A 74 -0.52 7.39 -0.61
N ALA A 75 -0.76 7.40 -1.92
CA ALA A 75 0.05 6.69 -2.89
C ALA A 75 1.30 7.47 -3.30
N LEU A 76 1.26 8.81 -3.26
CA LEU A 76 2.24 9.67 -3.90
C LEU A 76 2.70 10.81 -2.99
N ASP A 77 1.84 11.78 -2.70
CA ASP A 77 2.23 13.05 -2.07
C ASP A 77 2.93 12.86 -0.72
N ARG A 78 2.43 11.94 0.12
CA ARG A 78 3.04 11.66 1.44
C ARG A 78 4.49 11.18 1.33
N HIS A 79 4.85 10.52 0.23
CA HIS A 79 6.21 10.03 0.02
C HIS A 79 7.14 11.19 -0.35
N VAL A 80 6.69 12.13 -1.19
CA VAL A 80 7.45 13.35 -1.50
C VAL A 80 7.62 14.19 -0.24
N HIS A 81 6.55 14.44 0.52
CA HIS A 81 6.60 15.20 1.77
C HIS A 81 7.50 14.58 2.85
N ALA A 82 7.65 13.26 2.86
CA ALA A 82 8.57 12.55 3.75
C ALA A 82 10.04 12.60 3.29
N GLY A 83 10.38 13.38 2.25
CA GLY A 83 11.73 13.48 1.69
C GLY A 83 12.13 12.24 0.88
N HIS A 84 11.16 11.54 0.30
CA HIS A 84 11.39 10.39 -0.57
C HIS A 84 11.11 10.68 -2.05
N GLY A 85 11.11 11.95 -2.43
CA GLY A 85 10.87 12.44 -3.80
C GLY A 85 11.71 11.71 -4.84
N ASP A 86 13.03 11.58 -4.62
CA ASP A 86 13.97 10.96 -5.56
C ASP A 86 13.84 9.43 -5.69
N ARG A 87 13.02 8.78 -4.85
CA ARG A 87 12.82 7.33 -4.96
C ARG A 87 12.01 7.00 -6.20
N ARG A 88 12.42 5.94 -6.90
CA ARG A 88 11.70 5.40 -8.07
C ARG A 88 10.30 4.96 -7.64
N ALA A 89 9.28 5.55 -8.25
CA ALA A 89 7.87 5.28 -7.97
C ALA A 89 7.22 4.41 -9.05
N LEU A 90 7.48 4.71 -10.33
CA LEU A 90 6.95 3.94 -11.46
C LEU A 90 8.08 3.56 -12.42
N VAL A 91 8.15 2.27 -12.76
CA VAL A 91 8.99 1.78 -13.85
C VAL A 91 8.06 1.41 -15.00
N TYR A 92 8.05 2.26 -16.03
CA TYR A 92 7.31 2.05 -17.26
C TYR A 92 8.19 1.27 -18.24
N ASP A 93 7.73 0.08 -18.65
CA ASP A 93 8.39 -0.76 -19.65
C ASP A 93 7.34 -1.17 -20.69
N SER A 94 7.45 -0.62 -21.89
CA SER A 94 6.52 -0.86 -22.98
C SER A 94 7.17 -1.72 -24.06
N PRO A 95 6.80 -3.01 -24.16
CA PRO A 95 7.40 -3.91 -25.16
C PRO A 95 6.97 -3.56 -26.59
N VAL A 96 5.86 -2.82 -26.75
CA VAL A 96 5.32 -2.43 -28.06
C VAL A 96 6.07 -1.24 -28.63
N SER A 97 6.48 -0.29 -27.78
CA SER A 97 7.18 0.93 -28.20
C SER A 97 8.69 0.89 -27.91
N ASP A 98 9.18 -0.19 -27.31
CA ASP A 98 10.54 -0.35 -26.76
C ASP A 98 10.95 0.80 -25.82
N GLN A 99 9.96 1.49 -25.23
CA GLN A 99 10.20 2.61 -24.32
C GLN A 99 10.35 2.11 -22.89
N LYS A 100 11.44 2.55 -22.25
CA LYS A 100 11.69 2.36 -20.83
C LYS A 100 11.86 3.70 -20.16
N ARG A 101 11.01 3.97 -19.17
CA ARG A 101 11.07 5.19 -18.36
C ARG A 101 10.92 4.85 -16.90
N ILE A 102 11.58 5.65 -16.08
CA ILE A 102 11.53 5.54 -14.64
C ILE A 102 11.10 6.91 -14.16
N PHE A 103 10.04 6.95 -13.37
CA PHE A 103 9.56 8.15 -12.73
C PHE A 103 9.79 8.04 -11.23
N THR A 104 10.36 9.09 -10.67
CA THR A 104 10.48 9.32 -9.23
C THR A 104 9.15 9.75 -8.64
N TYR A 105 9.03 9.80 -7.30
CA TYR A 105 7.81 10.30 -6.66
C TYR A 105 7.57 11.77 -6.99
N SER A 106 8.62 12.59 -7.06
CA SER A 106 8.50 14.02 -7.41
C SER A 106 8.03 14.21 -8.86
N GLU A 107 8.60 13.47 -9.82
CA GLU A 107 8.20 13.57 -11.23
C GLU A 107 6.77 13.10 -11.52
N LEU A 108 6.18 12.25 -10.66
CA LEU A 108 4.79 11.83 -10.80
C LEU A 108 3.80 12.80 -10.13
N GLN A 109 4.27 13.66 -9.22
CA GLN A 109 3.43 14.60 -8.48
C GLN A 109 3.17 15.89 -9.27
N GLU A 110 4.09 16.25 -10.16
CA GLU A 110 4.00 17.39 -11.08
C GLU A 110 3.00 17.16 -12.22
#